data_AF-A0A450TGV7-F1
#
_entry.id   AF-A0A450TGV7-F1
#
_cell.length_a   1.000
_cell.length_b   1.000
_cell.length_c   1.000
_cell.angle_alpha   90.00
_cell.angle_beta   90.00
_cell.angle_gamma   90.00
#
_symmetry.space_group_name_H-M   'P 1'
#
loop_
_entity.id
_entity.type
_entity.pdbx_description
1 polymer ?
#
loop_
_entity_poly.entity_id
_entity_poly.type
_entity_poly.pdbx_seq_one_letter_code
_entity_poly.pdbx_strand_id
1 'polypeptide(L)'
;MKIPFKKSAITTGLVCAMALSGSAWAAESVLLGTSGNYAVLSKTGISTVPQSAVTGDIGVSPSAATYITGFTLSADPTNVFSTSTQVVGKVYAANYAVPTPSNLTTAVLDMQTAYVDAAGRPTPDFLNLGSGALGGLTLEPGLYKWGSSITMTDNVTLSGGSRDVWVFQISGNLIMSAAKRINLSGGALAKNIFWQVAGQTTIGAGAHFEGVILSKTGITMMTGASLNGRALAQTDVALQSATVTQP
;
A
#
# COMPACT_ATOMS: atom_id res chain seq x y z
N MET A 1 54.77 46.53 50.76
CA MET A 1 53.40 46.98 50.41
C MET A 1 52.82 45.96 49.44
N LYS A 2 52.02 45.01 49.93
CA LYS A 2 51.46 43.90 49.15
C LYS A 2 50.09 44.31 48.60
N ILE A 3 49.93 44.30 47.27
CA ILE A 3 48.66 44.53 46.57
C ILE A 3 48.00 43.15 46.38
N PRO A 4 46.72 42.93 46.76
CA PRO A 4 46.05 41.66 46.51
C PRO A 4 45.42 41.64 45.10
N PHE A 5 45.72 40.59 44.33
CA PHE A 5 45.01 40.26 43.09
C PHE A 5 43.66 39.61 43.44
N LYS A 6 42.54 40.23 43.04
CA LYS A 6 41.22 39.59 43.01
C LYS A 6 41.18 38.58 41.85
N LYS A 7 40.96 37.30 42.14
CA LYS A 7 40.63 36.28 41.13
C LYS A 7 39.18 36.50 40.69
N SER A 8 38.98 36.84 39.41
CA SER A 8 37.66 36.91 38.79
C SER A 8 37.23 35.49 38.41
N ALA A 9 36.09 35.03 38.94
CA ALA A 9 35.52 33.74 38.61
C ALA A 9 34.73 33.84 37.29
N ILE A 10 35.22 33.16 36.24
CA ILE A 10 34.47 32.97 35.00
C ILE A 10 33.43 31.90 35.29
N THR A 11 32.16 32.29 35.33
CA THR A 11 31.02 31.37 35.46
C THR A 11 30.69 30.85 34.07
N THR A 12 31.07 29.61 33.76
CA THR A 12 30.71 28.94 32.51
C THR A 12 29.21 28.65 32.52
N GLY A 13 28.43 29.42 31.77
CA GLY A 13 27.01 29.18 31.58
C GLY A 13 26.78 27.86 30.86
N LEU A 14 26.13 26.91 31.52
CA LEU A 14 25.63 25.68 30.92
C LEU A 14 24.47 26.07 30.00
N VAL A 15 24.72 26.13 28.70
CA VAL A 15 23.65 26.27 27.70
C VAL A 15 22.94 24.93 27.62
N CYS A 16 21.75 24.87 28.22
CA CYS A 16 20.82 23.76 28.05
C CYS A 16 20.33 23.79 26.60
N ALA A 17 20.80 22.84 25.77
CA ALA A 17 20.27 22.64 24.44
C ALA A 17 18.80 22.24 24.56
N MET A 18 17.88 23.18 24.31
CA MET A 18 16.48 22.85 24.12
C MET A 18 16.40 22.01 22.85
N ALA A 19 16.18 20.71 23.00
CA ALA A 19 15.76 19.87 21.90
C ALA A 19 14.43 20.43 21.40
N LEU A 20 14.45 21.06 20.22
CA LEU A 20 13.24 21.30 19.45
C LEU A 20 12.70 19.92 19.08
N SER A 21 11.81 19.37 19.92
CA SER A 21 10.96 18.27 19.52
C SER A 21 10.13 18.77 18.35
N GLY A 22 10.57 18.49 17.13
CA GLY A 22 9.72 18.63 15.96
C GLY A 22 8.48 17.81 16.23
N SER A 23 7.32 18.47 16.29
CA SER A 23 6.04 17.79 16.28
C SER A 23 5.99 16.97 14.99
N ALA A 24 6.17 15.65 15.09
CA ALA A 24 5.92 14.74 13.99
C ALA A 24 4.45 14.91 13.63
N TRP A 25 4.18 15.48 12.46
CA TRP A 25 2.81 15.58 11.96
C TRP A 25 2.39 14.15 11.65
N ALA A 26 1.40 13.62 12.39
CA ALA A 26 0.89 12.28 12.11
C ALA A 26 0.43 12.24 10.65
N ALA A 27 0.91 11.25 9.89
CA ALA A 27 0.52 11.10 8.50
C ALA A 27 -1.02 10.99 8.40
N GLU A 28 -1.63 11.75 7.51
CA GLU A 28 -3.08 11.66 7.29
C GLU A 28 -3.41 10.43 6.44
N SER A 29 -4.57 9.82 6.67
CA SER A 29 -5.04 8.70 5.83
C SER A 29 -5.20 9.13 4.37
N VAL A 30 -5.00 8.19 3.44
CA VAL A 30 -5.33 8.40 2.02
C VAL A 30 -6.80 8.04 1.79
N LEU A 31 -7.55 8.93 1.14
CA LEU A 31 -8.97 8.70 0.86
C LEU A 31 -9.14 7.86 -0.41
N LEU A 32 -9.64 6.64 -0.28
CA LEU A 32 -9.82 5.72 -1.41
C LEU A 32 -11.10 5.97 -2.22
N GLY A 33 -12.05 6.75 -1.69
CA GLY A 33 -13.39 6.88 -2.28
C GLY A 33 -14.03 5.51 -2.52
N THR A 34 -14.69 5.35 -3.67
CA THR A 34 -15.37 4.11 -4.07
C THR A 34 -14.39 2.99 -4.48
N SER A 35 -13.11 3.29 -4.75
CA SER A 35 -12.09 2.24 -4.94
C SER A 35 -11.88 1.41 -3.68
N GLY A 36 -12.19 1.98 -2.50
CA GLY A 36 -12.21 1.30 -1.21
C GLY A 36 -13.30 0.23 -1.07
N ASN A 37 -14.13 -0.02 -2.08
CA ASN A 37 -15.08 -1.14 -2.07
C ASN A 37 -14.48 -2.44 -2.67
N TYR A 38 -13.30 -2.37 -3.27
CA TYR A 38 -12.70 -3.49 -4.01
C TYR A 38 -11.46 -4.04 -3.32
N ALA A 39 -11.39 -5.37 -3.20
CA ALA A 39 -10.17 -6.08 -2.83
C ALA A 39 -9.13 -6.01 -3.96
N VAL A 40 -9.60 -6.11 -5.21
CA VAL A 40 -8.76 -5.98 -6.41
C VAL A 40 -9.45 -5.07 -7.42
N LEU A 41 -8.80 -3.98 -7.82
CA LEU A 41 -9.30 -3.08 -8.87
C LEU A 41 -8.17 -2.84 -9.87
N SER A 42 -8.46 -3.03 -11.16
CA SER A 42 -7.47 -2.75 -12.20
C SER A 42 -8.06 -2.09 -13.43
N LYS A 43 -7.22 -1.56 -14.32
CA LYS A 43 -7.68 -0.92 -15.56
C LYS A 43 -7.66 -1.84 -16.76
N THR A 44 -6.63 -2.67 -16.88
CA THR A 44 -6.36 -3.43 -18.11
C THR A 44 -6.69 -4.92 -17.99
N GLY A 45 -6.65 -5.49 -16.79
CA GLY A 45 -7.00 -6.90 -16.57
C GLY A 45 -6.72 -7.43 -15.17
N ILE A 46 -7.37 -8.54 -14.83
CA ILE A 46 -7.12 -9.31 -13.60
C ILE A 46 -6.98 -10.77 -14.02
N SER A 47 -5.82 -11.36 -13.81
CA SER A 47 -5.58 -12.76 -14.15
C SER A 47 -5.34 -13.59 -12.91
N THR A 48 -5.76 -14.85 -12.96
CA THR A 48 -5.32 -15.84 -11.99
C THR A 48 -4.83 -17.13 -12.62
N VAL A 49 -3.77 -17.70 -12.04
CA VAL A 49 -3.43 -19.12 -12.17
C VAL A 49 -4.07 -19.82 -10.96
N PRO A 50 -5.19 -20.55 -11.14
CA PRO A 50 -6.01 -21.05 -10.04
C PRO A 50 -5.28 -22.05 -9.11
N GLN A 51 -5.72 -22.23 -7.87
CA GLN A 51 -6.87 -21.54 -7.25
C GLN A 51 -6.41 -20.40 -6.33
N SER A 52 -6.81 -19.17 -6.65
CA SER A 52 -6.71 -18.03 -5.72
C SER A 52 -7.94 -17.95 -4.81
N ALA A 53 -7.81 -17.23 -3.69
CA ALA A 53 -8.89 -16.94 -2.77
C ALA A 53 -8.95 -15.43 -2.51
N VAL A 54 -10.03 -14.79 -2.98
CA VAL A 54 -10.25 -13.35 -2.80
C VAL A 54 -11.47 -13.14 -1.91
N THR A 55 -11.31 -12.39 -0.84
CA THR A 55 -12.42 -11.93 0.01
C THR A 55 -12.62 -10.44 -0.21
N GLY A 56 -13.76 -10.09 -0.81
CA GLY A 56 -14.09 -8.75 -1.30
C GLY A 56 -14.32 -8.71 -2.80
N ASP A 57 -14.86 -7.59 -3.28
CA ASP A 57 -15.23 -7.42 -4.68
C ASP A 57 -13.99 -7.21 -5.57
N ILE A 58 -14.06 -7.65 -6.82
CA ILE A 58 -13.04 -7.37 -7.83
C ILE A 58 -13.62 -6.63 -9.04
N GLY A 59 -12.83 -5.74 -9.64
CA GLY A 59 -13.30 -4.88 -10.73
C GLY A 59 -12.26 -4.60 -11.81
N VAL A 60 -12.68 -4.57 -13.07
CA VAL A 60 -11.84 -4.06 -14.17
C VAL A 60 -12.56 -2.99 -14.99
N SER A 61 -11.91 -1.84 -15.20
CA SER A 61 -12.42 -0.77 -16.07
C SER A 61 -11.30 0.17 -16.56
N PRO A 62 -11.23 0.51 -17.86
CA PRO A 62 -12.28 0.37 -18.87
C PRO A 62 -12.30 -0.97 -19.61
N SER A 63 -11.43 -1.93 -19.28
CA SER A 63 -11.44 -3.24 -19.92
C SER A 63 -12.75 -4.01 -19.67
N ALA A 64 -13.08 -4.88 -20.62
CA ALA A 64 -14.20 -5.80 -20.53
C ALA A 64 -13.88 -7.03 -19.66
N ALA A 65 -14.92 -7.80 -19.31
CA ALA A 65 -14.81 -9.02 -18.51
C ALA A 65 -13.90 -10.10 -19.11
N THR A 66 -13.66 -10.07 -20.43
CA THR A 66 -12.73 -10.97 -21.12
C THR A 66 -11.28 -10.82 -20.63
N TYR A 67 -10.95 -9.69 -19.99
CA TYR A 67 -9.65 -9.45 -19.35
C TYR A 67 -9.60 -9.90 -17.89
N ILE A 68 -10.69 -10.51 -17.39
CA ILE A 68 -10.70 -11.23 -16.11
C ILE A 68 -10.53 -12.72 -16.41
N THR A 69 -9.31 -13.23 -16.32
CA THR A 69 -8.95 -14.57 -16.81
C THR A 69 -8.63 -15.54 -15.67
N GLY A 70 -8.94 -16.82 -15.86
CA GLY A 70 -8.68 -17.89 -14.87
C GLY A 70 -9.70 -18.00 -13.73
N PHE A 71 -10.64 -17.05 -13.60
CA PHE A 71 -11.64 -17.06 -12.53
C PHE A 71 -12.86 -17.96 -12.80
N THR A 72 -13.08 -18.40 -14.04
CA THR A 72 -14.29 -19.15 -14.45
C THR A 72 -15.56 -18.41 -14.00
N LEU A 73 -15.85 -17.30 -14.67
CA LEU A 73 -16.94 -16.40 -14.29
C LEU A 73 -18.32 -16.96 -14.66
N SER A 74 -19.26 -16.84 -13.73
CA SER A 74 -20.69 -17.08 -13.96
C SER A 74 -21.45 -15.77 -13.81
N ALA A 75 -22.03 -15.28 -14.90
CA ALA A 75 -22.80 -14.04 -14.89
C ALA A 75 -24.10 -14.19 -14.08
N ASP A 76 -24.41 -13.20 -13.25
CA ASP A 76 -25.70 -13.09 -12.58
C ASP A 76 -26.82 -12.86 -13.62
N PRO A 77 -28.10 -13.27 -13.36
CA PRO A 77 -29.19 -13.06 -14.31
C PRO A 77 -29.42 -11.61 -14.74
N THR A 78 -29.04 -10.63 -13.91
CA THR A 78 -29.13 -9.20 -14.26
C THR A 78 -27.98 -8.73 -15.15
N ASN A 79 -26.93 -9.53 -15.28
CA ASN A 79 -25.67 -9.22 -15.95
C ASN A 79 -24.98 -7.95 -15.42
N VAL A 80 -25.29 -7.49 -14.19
CA VAL A 80 -24.61 -6.35 -13.55
C VAL A 80 -23.30 -6.79 -12.86
N PHE A 81 -23.17 -8.07 -12.50
CA PHE A 81 -21.94 -8.65 -11.96
C PHE A 81 -21.82 -10.12 -12.39
N SER A 82 -20.65 -10.72 -12.13
CA SER A 82 -20.42 -12.16 -12.19
C SER A 82 -19.93 -12.70 -10.85
N THR A 83 -19.97 -14.01 -10.69
CA THR A 83 -19.47 -14.74 -9.53
C THR A 83 -18.36 -15.72 -9.94
N SER A 84 -17.55 -16.14 -8.96
CA SER A 84 -16.51 -17.16 -9.09
C SER A 84 -16.35 -17.88 -7.76
N THR A 85 -16.04 -19.18 -7.79
CA THR A 85 -15.69 -19.94 -6.57
C THR A 85 -14.42 -19.45 -5.88
N GLN A 86 -13.62 -18.63 -6.57
CA GLN A 86 -12.39 -18.01 -6.06
C GLN A 86 -12.63 -16.66 -5.40
N VAL A 87 -13.85 -16.11 -5.47
CA VAL A 87 -14.18 -14.76 -5.00
C VAL A 87 -15.36 -14.82 -4.04
N VAL A 88 -15.11 -14.57 -2.76
CA VAL A 88 -16.13 -14.28 -1.75
C VAL A 88 -16.50 -12.79 -1.89
N GLY A 89 -17.34 -12.51 -2.89
CA GLY A 89 -17.68 -11.18 -3.34
C GLY A 89 -18.27 -11.21 -4.76
N LYS A 90 -18.29 -10.06 -5.42
CA LYS A 90 -18.77 -9.90 -6.79
C LYS A 90 -17.63 -9.49 -7.73
N VAL A 91 -17.73 -9.97 -8.95
CA VAL A 91 -16.83 -9.61 -10.06
C VAL A 91 -17.55 -8.58 -10.93
N TYR A 92 -16.91 -7.46 -11.20
CA TYR A 92 -17.46 -6.38 -12.03
C TYR A 92 -16.53 -6.07 -13.21
N ALA A 93 -17.12 -5.75 -14.37
CA ALA A 93 -16.37 -5.33 -15.55
C ALA A 93 -17.10 -4.22 -16.31
N ALA A 94 -16.36 -3.44 -17.09
CA ALA A 94 -16.88 -2.25 -17.76
C ALA A 94 -18.00 -2.52 -18.80
N ASN A 95 -18.09 -3.74 -19.32
CA ASN A 95 -19.11 -4.14 -20.31
C ASN A 95 -20.34 -4.83 -19.69
N TYR A 96 -20.49 -4.81 -18.37
CA TYR A 96 -21.69 -5.30 -17.67
C TYR A 96 -22.84 -4.31 -17.72
N ALA A 97 -24.03 -4.76 -17.36
CA ALA A 97 -25.24 -3.94 -17.36
C ALA A 97 -25.19 -2.80 -16.33
N VAL A 98 -25.97 -1.75 -16.57
CA VAL A 98 -26.12 -0.58 -15.67
C VAL A 98 -26.58 -1.05 -14.28
N PRO A 99 -26.02 -0.50 -13.18
CA PRO A 99 -25.14 0.68 -13.09
C PRO A 99 -23.62 0.39 -13.06
N THR A 100 -23.20 -0.84 -13.40
CA THR A 100 -21.81 -1.26 -13.22
C THR A 100 -20.77 -0.43 -13.97
N PRO A 101 -20.97 -0.05 -15.25
CA PRO A 101 -19.97 0.74 -15.97
C PRO A 101 -19.68 2.10 -15.30
N SER A 102 -20.72 2.84 -14.93
CA SER A 102 -20.56 4.15 -14.26
C SER A 102 -19.92 4.02 -12.88
N ASN A 103 -20.34 3.01 -12.10
CA ASN A 103 -19.77 2.77 -10.77
C ASN A 103 -18.28 2.43 -10.85
N LEU A 104 -17.88 1.60 -11.82
CA LEU A 104 -16.48 1.27 -12.04
C LEU A 104 -15.66 2.45 -12.56
N THR A 105 -16.22 3.29 -13.43
CA THR A 105 -15.56 4.54 -13.84
C THR A 105 -15.25 5.42 -12.64
N THR A 106 -16.21 5.61 -11.72
CA THR A 106 -15.98 6.36 -10.47
C THR A 106 -14.92 5.70 -9.61
N ALA A 107 -14.98 4.38 -9.42
CA ALA A 107 -13.98 3.66 -8.62
C ALA A 107 -12.55 3.79 -9.18
N VAL A 108 -12.39 3.73 -10.50
CA VAL A 108 -11.07 3.89 -11.15
C VAL A 108 -10.56 5.33 -11.07
N LEU A 109 -11.46 6.33 -11.12
CA LEU A 109 -11.09 7.73 -10.90
C LEU A 109 -10.70 7.98 -9.44
N ASP A 110 -11.43 7.42 -8.48
CA ASP A 110 -11.09 7.53 -7.05
C ASP A 110 -9.76 6.85 -6.74
N MET A 111 -9.46 5.71 -7.37
CA MET A 111 -8.14 5.07 -7.30
C MET A 111 -7.02 5.99 -7.82
N GLN A 112 -7.25 6.70 -8.94
CA GLN A 112 -6.28 7.65 -9.48
C GLN A 112 -6.10 8.86 -8.56
N THR A 113 -7.19 9.40 -8.00
CA THR A 113 -7.14 10.47 -7.01
C THR A 113 -6.36 10.04 -5.77
N ALA A 114 -6.63 8.85 -5.24
CA ALA A 114 -5.90 8.28 -4.09
C ALA A 114 -4.40 8.10 -4.39
N TYR A 115 -4.06 7.61 -5.59
CA TYR A 115 -2.67 7.51 -6.03
C TYR A 115 -1.98 8.88 -6.07
N VAL A 116 -2.63 9.89 -6.67
CA VAL A 116 -2.08 11.25 -6.80
C VAL A 116 -1.95 11.92 -5.44
N ASP A 117 -2.93 11.74 -4.54
CA ASP A 117 -2.88 12.20 -3.15
C ASP A 117 -1.67 11.61 -2.43
N ALA A 118 -1.56 10.27 -2.40
CA ALA A 118 -0.46 9.59 -1.74
C ALA A 118 0.92 9.99 -2.31
N ALA A 119 1.04 10.08 -3.64
CA ALA A 119 2.27 10.50 -4.32
C ALA A 119 2.63 11.97 -4.07
N GLY A 120 1.62 12.81 -3.85
CA GLY A 120 1.73 14.26 -3.72
C GLY A 120 1.94 14.76 -2.29
N ARG A 121 1.82 13.89 -1.27
CA ARG A 121 2.05 14.28 0.13
C ARG A 121 3.43 14.94 0.29
N PRO A 122 3.51 16.18 0.80
CA PRO A 122 4.77 16.90 0.96
C PRO A 122 5.50 16.47 2.24
N THR A 123 6.76 16.93 2.38
CA THR A 123 7.55 16.85 3.63
C THR A 123 7.62 15.46 4.26
N PRO A 124 8.33 14.49 3.65
CA PRO A 124 8.46 13.15 4.23
C PRO A 124 9.23 13.18 5.56
N ASP A 125 8.77 12.38 6.53
CA ASP A 125 9.48 12.12 7.79
C ASP A 125 10.77 11.33 7.53
N PHE A 126 10.74 10.44 6.53
CA PHE A 126 11.87 9.60 6.15
C PHE A 126 12.16 9.71 4.66
N LEU A 127 13.41 10.05 4.32
CA LEU A 127 13.87 10.16 2.94
C LEU A 127 14.92 9.10 2.64
N ASN A 128 14.67 8.27 1.63
CA ASN A 128 15.54 7.22 1.12
C ASN A 128 16.04 6.25 2.22
N LEU A 129 15.19 5.94 3.21
CA LEU A 129 15.53 5.06 4.33
C LEU A 129 16.07 3.70 3.84
N GLY A 130 17.18 3.26 4.42
CA GLY A 130 17.83 1.99 4.05
C GLY A 130 18.32 1.94 2.60
N SER A 131 18.41 3.07 1.90
CA SER A 131 18.66 3.12 0.46
C SER A 131 17.68 2.25 -0.35
N GLY A 132 16.46 2.10 0.15
CA GLY A 132 15.42 1.26 -0.42
C GLY A 132 15.41 -0.20 0.06
N ALA A 133 16.40 -0.67 0.82
CA ALA A 133 16.39 -2.00 1.43
C ALA A 133 15.69 -1.95 2.80
N LEU A 134 14.46 -2.43 2.87
CA LEU A 134 13.63 -2.36 4.10
C LEU A 134 13.69 -3.61 4.97
N GLY A 135 14.29 -4.70 4.48
CA GLY A 135 14.39 -5.96 5.21
C GLY A 135 15.06 -5.79 6.58
N GLY A 136 14.44 -6.35 7.62
CA GLY A 136 14.91 -6.29 9.01
C GLY A 136 14.53 -5.03 9.77
N LEU A 137 13.94 -4.02 9.10
CA LEU A 137 13.58 -2.76 9.74
C LEU A 137 12.25 -2.86 10.49
N THR A 138 12.14 -2.06 11.55
CA THR A 138 10.87 -1.69 12.18
C THR A 138 10.57 -0.25 11.81
N LEU A 139 9.42 -0.03 11.17
CA LEU A 139 9.00 1.27 10.65
C LEU A 139 7.90 1.83 11.55
N GLU A 140 8.14 3.01 12.10
CA GLU A 140 7.15 3.78 12.88
C GLU A 140 6.17 4.49 11.95
N PRO A 141 5.04 5.01 12.45
CA PRO A 141 4.07 5.74 11.64
C PRO A 141 4.71 6.95 10.95
N GLY A 142 4.26 7.28 9.74
CA GLY A 142 4.74 8.47 9.04
C GLY A 142 4.70 8.38 7.52
N LEU A 143 5.21 9.44 6.91
CA LEU A 143 5.39 9.57 5.47
C LEU A 143 6.84 9.22 5.09
N TYR A 144 6.97 8.22 4.24
CA TYR A 144 8.24 7.75 3.72
C TYR A 144 8.36 8.03 2.23
N LYS A 145 9.55 8.40 1.76
CA LYS A 145 9.81 8.68 0.35
C LYS A 145 11.09 8.06 -0.15
N TRP A 146 11.03 7.39 -1.29
CA TRP A 146 12.19 6.93 -2.06
C TRP A 146 12.16 7.46 -3.49
N GLY A 147 13.28 8.02 -3.92
CA GLY A 147 13.53 8.34 -5.33
C GLY A 147 13.85 7.11 -6.19
N SER A 148 13.87 5.92 -5.60
CA SER A 148 14.28 4.65 -6.20
C SER A 148 13.23 3.56 -6.01
N SER A 149 13.52 2.36 -6.51
CA SER A 149 12.83 1.14 -6.09
C SER A 149 13.14 0.80 -4.63
N ILE A 150 12.25 0.02 -4.01
CA ILE A 150 12.48 -0.59 -2.70
C ILE A 150 12.48 -2.12 -2.79
N THR A 151 13.19 -2.77 -1.88
CA THR A 151 13.26 -4.22 -1.75
C THR A 151 13.05 -4.65 -0.30
N MET A 152 12.37 -5.78 -0.11
CA MET A 152 12.18 -6.44 1.19
C MET A 152 12.77 -7.85 1.08
N THR A 153 14.08 -7.95 1.27
CA THR A 153 14.83 -9.23 1.27
C THR A 153 14.79 -9.94 2.61
N ASP A 154 14.21 -9.31 3.63
CA ASP A 154 13.86 -9.91 4.91
C ASP A 154 12.51 -9.38 5.42
N ASN A 155 12.02 -9.91 6.54
CA ASN A 155 10.78 -9.44 7.17
C ASN A 155 10.87 -7.95 7.53
N VAL A 156 9.74 -7.25 7.45
CA VAL A 156 9.60 -5.84 7.86
C VAL A 156 8.54 -5.77 8.95
N THR A 157 8.71 -4.92 9.94
CA THR A 157 7.68 -4.69 10.97
C THR A 157 7.15 -3.27 10.87
N LEU A 158 5.82 -3.10 10.87
CA LEU A 158 5.17 -1.80 11.00
C LEU A 158 4.61 -1.72 12.42
N SER A 159 5.12 -0.77 13.20
CA SER A 159 4.83 -0.69 14.64
C SER A 159 4.21 0.65 15.00
N GLY A 160 2.94 0.62 15.41
CA GLY A 160 2.20 1.79 15.86
C GLY A 160 0.81 1.40 16.33
N GLY A 161 0.02 2.39 16.75
CA GLY A 161 -1.35 2.21 17.22
C GLY A 161 -2.37 1.97 16.10
N SER A 162 -3.60 1.68 16.50
CA SER A 162 -4.73 1.39 15.59
C SER A 162 -5.24 2.58 14.77
N ARG A 163 -4.77 3.78 15.08
CA ARG A 163 -5.09 5.03 14.38
C ARG A 163 -3.91 5.61 13.61
N ASP A 164 -2.75 4.99 13.76
CA ASP A 164 -1.54 5.46 13.11
C ASP A 164 -1.55 5.07 11.63
N VAL A 165 -0.87 5.87 10.82
CA VAL A 165 -0.89 5.81 9.36
C VAL A 165 0.53 5.71 8.83
N TRP A 166 0.68 4.91 7.77
CA TRP A 166 1.90 4.81 6.99
C TRP A 166 1.59 5.15 5.54
N VAL A 167 2.34 6.08 4.97
CA VAL A 167 2.30 6.38 3.54
C VAL A 167 3.70 6.19 2.96
N PHE A 168 3.85 5.24 2.04
CA PHE A 168 5.10 4.94 1.37
C PHE A 168 5.05 5.43 -0.08
N GLN A 169 5.87 6.43 -0.41
CA GLN A 169 6.01 6.98 -1.77
C GLN A 169 7.24 6.37 -2.45
N ILE A 170 7.03 5.59 -3.52
CA ILE A 170 8.09 4.85 -4.20
C ILE A 170 8.10 5.24 -5.67
N SER A 171 9.17 5.93 -6.11
CA SER A 171 9.34 6.33 -7.52
C SER A 171 9.72 5.19 -8.46
N GLY A 172 10.19 4.05 -7.91
CA GLY A 172 10.51 2.84 -8.67
C GLY A 172 9.53 1.69 -8.42
N ASN A 173 10.07 0.47 -8.42
CA ASN A 173 9.32 -0.75 -8.14
C ASN A 173 9.28 -1.06 -6.63
N LEU A 174 8.26 -1.80 -6.20
CA LEU A 174 8.22 -2.46 -4.89
C LEU A 174 8.45 -3.95 -5.09
N ILE A 175 9.48 -4.51 -4.46
CA ILE A 175 9.81 -5.93 -4.61
C ILE A 175 9.94 -6.59 -3.23
N MET A 176 9.03 -7.50 -2.92
CA MET A 176 9.11 -8.34 -1.72
C MET A 176 9.61 -9.73 -2.09
N SER A 177 10.68 -10.19 -1.46
CA SER A 177 11.23 -11.53 -1.70
C SER A 177 10.28 -12.63 -1.22
N ALA A 178 10.45 -13.83 -1.76
CA ALA A 178 9.67 -15.01 -1.38
C ALA A 178 9.78 -15.31 0.13
N ALA A 179 8.70 -15.85 0.69
CA ALA A 179 8.58 -16.27 2.10
C ALA A 179 8.89 -15.17 3.13
N LYS A 180 8.83 -13.89 2.74
CA LYS A 180 8.97 -12.75 3.65
C LYS A 180 7.61 -12.24 4.10
N ARG A 181 7.59 -11.56 5.25
CA ARG A 181 6.36 -11.06 5.86
C ARG A 181 6.49 -9.61 6.30
N ILE A 182 5.42 -8.85 6.11
CA ILE A 182 5.18 -7.61 6.84
C ILE A 182 4.44 -7.98 8.13
N ASN A 183 5.02 -7.67 9.28
CA ASN A 183 4.41 -7.89 10.58
C ASN A 183 3.79 -6.59 11.09
N LEU A 184 2.59 -6.66 11.65
CA LEU A 184 1.95 -5.53 12.33
C LEU A 184 2.10 -5.68 13.84
N SER A 185 2.56 -4.62 14.52
CA SER A 185 2.69 -4.58 15.98
C SER A 185 2.12 -3.29 16.56
N GLY A 186 1.88 -3.28 17.88
CA GLY A 186 1.35 -2.09 18.59
C GLY A 186 -0.14 -1.79 18.36
N GLY A 187 -0.81 -2.58 17.52
CA GLY A 187 -2.20 -2.36 17.12
C GLY A 187 -2.36 -1.79 15.71
N ALA A 188 -1.28 -1.65 14.95
CA ALA A 188 -1.30 -1.23 13.55
C ALA A 188 -2.29 -2.05 12.72
N LEU A 189 -2.97 -1.39 11.78
CA LEU A 189 -4.01 -2.00 10.94
C LEU A 189 -3.69 -1.81 9.46
N ALA A 190 -3.84 -2.87 8.67
CA ALA A 190 -3.62 -2.87 7.22
C ALA A 190 -4.33 -1.71 6.49
N LYS A 191 -5.56 -1.38 6.90
CA LYS A 191 -6.35 -0.30 6.29
C LYS A 191 -5.75 1.10 6.41
N ASN A 192 -4.78 1.31 7.30
CA ASN A 192 -4.09 2.58 7.49
C ASN A 192 -2.68 2.61 6.84
N ILE A 193 -2.32 1.57 6.09
CA ILE A 193 -1.01 1.44 5.46
C ILE A 193 -1.19 1.59 3.96
N PHE A 194 -0.53 2.58 3.36
CA PHE A 194 -0.69 2.93 1.94
C PHE A 194 0.65 2.87 1.22
N TRP A 195 0.72 2.06 0.16
CA TRP A 195 1.89 1.88 -0.68
C TRP A 195 1.63 2.50 -2.04
N GLN A 196 2.13 3.72 -2.28
CA GLN A 196 2.12 4.34 -3.59
C GLN A 196 3.36 3.91 -4.36
N VAL A 197 3.18 3.23 -5.50
CA VAL A 197 4.26 2.68 -6.31
C VAL A 197 4.17 3.17 -7.74
N ALA A 198 5.19 3.90 -8.21
CA ALA A 198 5.20 4.46 -9.57
C ALA A 198 5.60 3.42 -10.64
N GLY A 199 6.37 2.40 -10.25
CA GLY A 199 6.63 1.20 -11.02
C GLY A 199 5.66 0.07 -10.69
N GLN A 200 6.11 -1.17 -10.86
CA GLN A 200 5.32 -2.36 -10.54
C GLN A 200 5.53 -2.81 -9.09
N THR A 201 4.55 -3.53 -8.57
CA THR A 201 4.65 -4.25 -7.30
C THR A 201 4.77 -5.75 -7.55
N THR A 202 5.79 -6.39 -6.97
CA THR A 202 5.99 -7.84 -7.01
C THR A 202 6.03 -8.40 -5.60
N ILE A 203 5.09 -9.28 -5.27
CA ILE A 203 5.04 -10.01 -3.99
C ILE A 203 5.49 -11.44 -4.28
N GLY A 204 6.65 -11.82 -3.74
CA GLY A 204 7.29 -13.11 -3.97
C GLY A 204 6.47 -14.31 -3.46
N ALA A 205 6.84 -15.50 -3.93
CA ALA A 205 6.10 -16.72 -3.62
C ALA A 205 6.02 -16.96 -2.11
N GLY A 206 4.82 -17.29 -1.60
CA GLY A 206 4.58 -17.51 -0.18
C GLY A 206 4.82 -16.30 0.73
N ALA A 207 5.01 -15.10 0.19
CA ALA A 207 5.19 -13.90 1.00
C ALA A 207 3.84 -13.38 1.53
N HIS A 208 3.89 -12.65 2.65
CA HIS A 208 2.72 -12.04 3.28
C HIS A 208 2.85 -10.52 3.33
N PHE A 209 1.88 -9.84 2.73
CA PHE A 209 1.86 -8.39 2.58
C PHE A 209 0.69 -7.77 3.33
N GLU A 210 0.89 -6.55 3.83
CA GLU A 210 -0.07 -5.79 4.63
C GLU A 210 -0.22 -4.38 4.05
N GLY A 211 -1.46 -3.98 3.75
CA GLY A 211 -1.78 -2.61 3.33
C GLY A 211 -2.47 -2.46 1.98
N VAL A 212 -2.80 -1.21 1.65
CA VAL A 212 -3.42 -0.79 0.40
C VAL A 212 -2.33 -0.44 -0.60
N ILE A 213 -2.26 -1.19 -1.71
CA ILE A 213 -1.30 -0.96 -2.79
C ILE A 213 -1.98 -0.10 -3.86
N LEU A 214 -1.41 1.08 -4.11
CA LEU A 214 -1.77 2.02 -5.18
C LEU A 214 -0.64 2.00 -6.23
N SER A 215 -0.72 1.08 -7.19
CA SER A 215 0.29 0.87 -8.23
C SER A 215 -0.06 1.63 -9.50
N LYS A 216 0.90 2.37 -10.05
CA LYS A 216 0.76 3.02 -11.37
C LYS A 216 0.85 2.02 -12.52
N THR A 217 1.50 0.89 -12.32
CA THR A 217 1.54 -0.19 -13.30
C THR A 217 0.91 -1.45 -12.70
N GLY A 218 1.55 -2.60 -12.86
CA GLY A 218 1.02 -3.89 -12.48
C GLY A 218 1.25 -4.24 -11.01
N ILE A 219 0.48 -5.20 -10.52
CA ILE A 219 0.69 -5.89 -9.25
C ILE A 219 0.74 -7.40 -9.52
N THR A 220 1.87 -8.03 -9.21
CA THR A 220 2.03 -9.48 -9.36
C THR A 220 2.19 -10.12 -7.99
N MET A 221 1.27 -11.03 -7.67
CA MET A 221 1.34 -11.92 -6.50
C MET A 221 1.73 -13.31 -6.98
N MET A 222 2.95 -13.70 -6.67
CA MET A 222 3.51 -15.01 -7.04
C MET A 222 2.88 -16.14 -6.23
N THR A 223 3.15 -17.39 -6.60
CA THR A 223 2.52 -18.59 -6.04
C THR A 223 2.38 -18.56 -4.52
N GLY A 224 1.14 -18.63 -4.03
CA GLY A 224 0.85 -18.73 -2.59
C GLY A 224 1.11 -17.46 -1.78
N ALA A 225 1.38 -16.32 -2.44
CA ALA A 225 1.46 -15.03 -1.76
C ALA A 225 0.11 -14.65 -1.13
N SER A 226 0.15 -13.88 -0.04
CA SER A 226 -1.03 -13.40 0.66
C SER A 226 -0.98 -11.89 0.89
N LEU A 227 -2.15 -11.25 0.85
CA LEU A 227 -2.34 -9.82 1.08
C LEU A 227 -3.55 -9.60 2.00
N ASN A 228 -3.31 -8.98 3.15
CA ASN A 228 -4.36 -8.33 3.92
C ASN A 228 -4.37 -6.85 3.51
N GLY A 229 -5.36 -6.44 2.72
CA GLY A 229 -5.24 -5.17 2.01
C GLY A 229 -6.04 -5.08 0.73
N ARG A 230 -5.57 -4.22 -0.17
CA ARG A 230 -6.18 -3.99 -1.48
C ARG A 230 -5.10 -3.93 -2.55
N ALA A 231 -5.36 -4.56 -3.69
CA ALA A 231 -4.53 -4.46 -4.89
C ALA A 231 -5.19 -3.52 -5.90
N LEU A 232 -4.79 -2.25 -5.90
CA LEU A 232 -5.34 -1.21 -6.78
C LEU A 232 -4.28 -0.83 -7.83
N ALA A 233 -4.48 -1.27 -9.08
CA ALA A 233 -3.49 -1.16 -10.15
C ALA A 233 -4.01 -0.34 -11.35
N GLN A 234 -3.23 0.61 -11.84
CA GLN A 234 -3.59 1.34 -13.05
C GLN A 234 -3.28 0.58 -14.35
N THR A 235 -2.66 -0.59 -14.29
CA THR A 235 -2.67 -1.57 -15.39
C THR A 235 -3.37 -2.86 -14.95
N ASP A 236 -2.61 -3.90 -14.65
CA ASP A 236 -3.06 -5.27 -14.48
C ASP A 236 -2.74 -5.82 -13.09
N VAL A 237 -3.50 -6.82 -12.66
CA VAL A 237 -3.20 -7.61 -11.46
C VAL A 237 -3.08 -9.07 -11.85
N ALA A 238 -2.00 -9.73 -11.45
CA ALA A 238 -1.75 -11.15 -11.72
C ALA A 238 -1.61 -11.93 -10.41
N LEU A 239 -2.47 -12.93 -10.22
CA LEU A 239 -2.56 -13.74 -8.99
C LEU A 239 -2.21 -15.20 -9.26
N GLN A 240 -1.13 -15.71 -8.67
CA GLN A 240 -0.76 -17.13 -8.76
C GLN A 240 -1.13 -17.84 -7.45
N SER A 241 -2.24 -18.58 -7.45
CA SER A 241 -2.78 -19.27 -6.26
C SER A 241 -2.70 -18.40 -4.99
N ALA A 242 -3.05 -17.12 -5.13
CA ALA A 242 -2.79 -16.09 -4.12
C ALA A 242 -4.01 -15.88 -3.23
N THR A 243 -3.79 -15.37 -2.02
CA THR A 243 -4.88 -14.95 -1.12
C THR A 243 -4.93 -13.44 -1.02
N VAL A 244 -6.11 -12.84 -1.23
CA VAL A 244 -6.33 -11.41 -1.03
C VAL A 244 -7.54 -11.22 -0.12
N THR A 245 -7.35 -10.58 1.02
CA THR A 245 -8.40 -10.32 2.00
C THR A 245 -8.53 -8.83 2.22
N GLN A 246 -9.70 -8.28 1.87
CA GLN A 246 -10.02 -6.89 2.14
C GLN A 246 -10.02 -6.60 3.66
N PRO A 247 -9.45 -5.45 4.12
CA PRO A 247 -9.46 -5.05 5.53
C PRO A 247 -10.83 -4.61 6.06
#